data_AF-A0A7G2M4Q0-F1
#
_entry.id   AF-A0A7G2M4Q0-F1
#
_cell.length_a   1.000
_cell.length_b   1.000
_cell.length_c   1.000
_cell.angle_alpha   90.00
_cell.angle_beta   90.00
_cell.angle_gamma   90.00
#
_symmetry.space_group_name_H-M   'P 1'
#
loop_
_entity.id
_entity.type
_entity.pdbx_description
1 polymer ?
#
loop_
_entity_poly.entity_id
_entity_poly.type
_entity_poly.pdbx_seq_one_letter_code
_entity_poly.pdbx_strand_id
1 'polypeptide(L)'
;MLTSFLPGFALSLTLIMAIGAQNAFVLRQGLRREHVLAVVLVCATSDAILITAGVAGFGALAEAAPWFGPLMRYGGAAFLLC
;
A
#
# COMPACT_ATOMS: atom_id res chain seq x y z
N MET A 1 26.13 -7.14 0.22
CA MET A 1 25.25 -8.33 0.14
C MET A 1 24.41 -8.46 1.41
N LEU A 2 25.00 -8.71 2.59
CA LEU A 2 24.26 -8.75 3.87
C LEU A 2 23.63 -7.40 4.29
N THR A 3 24.28 -6.28 3.95
CA THR A 3 23.82 -4.92 4.29
C THR A 3 22.49 -4.53 3.66
N SER A 4 22.19 -4.95 2.42
CA SER A 4 20.91 -4.69 1.75
C SER A 4 19.89 -5.82 1.96
N PHE A 5 20.36 -7.01 2.37
CA PHE A 5 19.50 -8.14 2.69
C PHE A 5 18.65 -7.87 3.93
N LEU A 6 19.23 -7.33 5.00
CA LEU A 6 18.50 -7.01 6.24
C LEU A 6 17.37 -5.98 6.05
N PRO A 7 17.59 -4.81 5.41
CA PRO A 7 16.53 -3.84 5.17
C PRO A 7 15.50 -4.37 4.16
N GLY A 8 15.92 -5.08 3.11
CA GLY A 8 14.99 -5.73 2.18
C GLY A 8 14.12 -6.79 2.86
N PHE A 9 14.70 -7.59 3.76
CA PHE A 9 13.99 -8.58 4.56
C PHE A 9 13.04 -7.91 5.57
N ALA A 10 13.49 -6.90 6.30
CA ALA A 10 12.65 -6.16 7.24
C ALA A 10 11.46 -5.47 6.54
N LEU A 11 11.69 -4.86 5.37
CA LEU A 11 10.63 -4.28 4.54
C LEU A 11 9.62 -5.32 4.07
N SER A 12 10.10 -6.47 3.56
CA SER A 12 9.21 -7.57 3.15
C SER A 12 8.40 -8.12 4.33
N LEU A 13 9.01 -8.21 5.52
CA LEU A 13 8.30 -8.58 6.74
C LEU A 13 7.24 -7.55 7.10
N THR A 14 7.53 -6.24 7.05
CA THR A 14 6.52 -5.22 7.33
C THR A 14 5.37 -5.24 6.32
N LEU A 15 5.67 -5.39 5.03
CA LEU A 15 4.67 -5.40 3.96
C LEU A 15 3.76 -6.64 3.98
N ILE A 16 4.28 -7.80 4.37
CA ILE A 16 3.55 -9.08 4.32
C ILE A 16 2.99 -9.48 5.69
N MET A 17 3.75 -9.28 6.79
CA MET A 17 3.33 -9.66 8.14
C MET A 17 2.21 -8.76 8.66
N ALA A 18 2.12 -7.51 8.20
CA ALA A 18 0.95 -6.67 8.40
C ALA A 18 -0.19 -7.16 7.50
N ILE A 19 -0.72 -8.36 7.77
CA ILE A 19 -2.07 -8.69 7.32
C ILE A 19 -2.98 -7.65 7.98
N GLY A 20 -3.41 -6.68 7.19
CA GLY A 20 -4.23 -5.58 7.66
C GLY A 20 -5.51 -6.12 8.31
N ALA A 21 -6.03 -5.38 9.31
CA ALA A 21 -7.26 -5.74 10.00
C ALA A 21 -8.42 -6.00 9.01
N GLN A 22 -8.45 -5.30 7.87
CA GLN A 22 -9.39 -5.53 6.78
C GLN A 22 -9.26 -6.93 6.15
N ASN A 23 -8.06 -7.34 5.75
CA ASN A 23 -7.83 -8.65 5.13
C ASN A 23 -8.07 -9.80 6.13
N ALA A 24 -7.71 -9.63 7.40
CA ALA A 24 -8.01 -10.60 8.45
C ALA A 24 -9.53 -10.72 8.74
N PHE A 25 -10.25 -9.60 8.71
CA PHE A 25 -11.70 -9.57 8.89
C PHE A 25 -12.44 -10.21 7.72
N VAL A 26 -12.04 -9.89 6.47
CA VAL A 26 -12.57 -10.53 5.26
C VAL A 26 -12.33 -12.04 5.30
N LEU A 27 -11.14 -12.49 5.70
CA LEU A 27 -10.83 -13.92 5.83
C LEU A 27 -11.68 -14.60 6.91
N ARG A 28 -11.88 -13.94 8.06
CA ARG A 28 -12.71 -14.45 9.17
C ARG A 28 -14.19 -14.55 8.78
N GLN A 29 -14.71 -13.59 8.00
CA GLN A 29 -16.06 -13.64 7.44
C GLN A 29 -16.16 -14.69 6.33
N GLY A 30 -15.14 -14.81 5.48
CA GLY A 30 -14.98 -15.87 4.47
C GLY A 30 -15.07 -17.26 5.07
N LEU A 31 -14.39 -17.50 6.19
CA LEU A 31 -14.43 -18.76 6.93
C LEU A 31 -15.80 -19.05 7.55
N ARG A 32 -16.52 -18.02 8.01
CA ARG A 32 -17.87 -18.13 8.56
C ARG A 32 -18.96 -18.31 7.49
N ARG A 33 -18.63 -18.14 6.20
CA ARG A 33 -19.55 -18.22 5.04
C ARG A 33 -20.81 -17.35 5.14
N GLU A 34 -20.83 -16.37 6.03
CA GLU A 34 -21.93 -15.42 6.19
C GLU A 34 -21.56 -14.11 5.49
N HIS A 35 -22.40 -13.66 4.56
CA HIS A 35 -22.32 -12.34 3.91
C HIS A 35 -20.96 -11.92 3.31
N VAL A 36 -20.12 -12.90 2.93
CA VAL A 36 -18.76 -12.67 2.39
C VAL A 36 -18.76 -11.72 1.20
N LEU A 37 -19.72 -11.87 0.27
CA LEU A 37 -19.84 -11.02 -0.91
C LEU A 37 -20.06 -9.54 -0.55
N ALA A 38 -20.91 -9.26 0.45
CA ALA A 38 -21.18 -7.89 0.87
C ALA A 38 -19.94 -7.24 1.51
N VAL A 39 -19.23 -7.98 2.37
CA VAL A 39 -18.00 -7.50 3.02
C VAL A 39 -16.90 -7.24 1.99
N VAL A 40 -16.70 -8.17 1.05
CA VAL A 40 -15.70 -8.03 -0.02
C VAL A 40 -16.04 -6.83 -0.91
N LEU A 41 -17.30 -6.64 -1.30
CA LEU A 41 -17.70 -5.50 -2.11
C LEU A 41 -17.42 -4.16 -1.41
N VAL A 42 -17.78 -4.03 -0.13
CA VAL A 42 -17.50 -2.81 0.63
C VAL A 42 -15.99 -2.56 0.74
N CYS A 43 -15.21 -3.60 1.03
CA CYS A 43 -13.76 -3.48 1.15
C CYS A 43 -13.11 -3.11 -0.18
N ALA A 44 -13.44 -3.81 -1.26
CA ALA A 44 -12.91 -3.55 -2.59
C ALA A 44 -13.31 -2.17 -3.12
N THR A 45 -14.53 -1.72 -2.84
CA THR A 45 -14.97 -0.37 -3.21
C THR A 45 -14.20 0.69 -2.42
N SER A 46 -13.94 0.44 -1.13
CA SER A 46 -13.14 1.35 -0.30
C SER A 46 -11.70 1.45 -0.79
N ASP A 47 -11.08 0.33 -1.12
CA ASP A 47 -9.72 0.30 -1.69
C ASP A 47 -9.67 1.00 -3.05
N ALA A 48 -10.65 0.77 -3.92
CA ALA A 48 -10.75 1.46 -5.20
C ALA A 48 -10.88 2.98 -5.03
N ILE A 49 -11.72 3.44 -4.08
CA ILE A 49 -11.88 4.87 -3.78
C ILE A 49 -10.58 5.45 -3.21
N LEU A 50 -9.94 4.78 -2.28
CA LEU A 50 -8.69 5.26 -1.67
C LEU A 50 -7.54 5.31 -2.69
N ILE A 51 -7.42 4.30 -3.56
CA ILE A 51 -6.42 4.28 -4.62
C ILE A 51 -6.69 5.41 -5.62
N THR A 52 -7.93 5.54 -6.09
CA THR A 52 -8.29 6.59 -7.07
C THR A 52 -8.10 7.99 -6.48
N ALA A 53 -8.50 8.23 -5.23
CA ALA A 53 -8.25 9.47 -4.52
C ALA A 53 -6.75 9.73 -4.32
N GLY A 54 -5.99 8.70 -3.97
CA GLY A 54 -4.53 8.78 -3.83
C GLY A 54 -3.86 9.16 -5.15
N VAL A 55 -4.20 8.50 -6.26
CA VAL A 55 -3.62 8.77 -7.58
C VAL A 55 -4.02 10.15 -8.11
N ALA A 56 -5.31 10.51 -8.01
CA ALA A 56 -5.78 11.82 -8.43
C ALA A 56 -5.17 12.95 -7.58
N GLY A 57 -5.06 12.73 -6.27
CA GLY A 57 -4.39 13.64 -5.33
C GLY A 57 -2.91 13.79 -5.64
N PHE A 58 -2.20 12.69 -5.93
CA PHE A 58 -0.81 12.73 -6.35
C PHE A 58 -0.60 13.49 -7.66
N GLY A 59 -1.49 13.32 -8.64
CA GLY A 59 -1.46 14.08 -9.90
C GLY A 59 -1.59 15.58 -9.67
N ALA A 60 -2.59 15.99 -8.88
CA ALA A 60 -2.79 17.39 -8.52
C ALA A 60 -1.62 17.96 -7.69
N LEU A 61 -1.07 17.17 -6.77
CA LEU A 61 0.09 17.57 -5.97
C LEU A 61 1.35 17.71 -6.82
N ALA A 62 1.54 16.85 -7.82
CA ALA A 62 2.67 16.91 -8.73
C ALA A 62 2.62 18.16 -9.62
N GLU A 63 1.44 18.60 -10.04
CA GLU A 63 1.25 19.86 -10.78
C GLU A 63 1.44 21.10 -9.87
N ALA A 64 0.96 21.04 -8.62
CA ALA A 64 1.06 22.15 -7.67
C ALA A 64 2.47 22.31 -7.06
N ALA A 65 3.25 21.23 -6.96
CA ALA A 65 4.55 21.21 -6.30
C ALA A 65 5.63 20.58 -7.21
N PRO A 66 6.28 21.36 -8.10
CA PRO A 66 7.31 20.86 -9.01
C PRO A 66 8.57 20.33 -8.32
N TRP A 67 8.76 20.63 -7.03
CA TRP A 67 9.83 20.08 -6.18
C TRP A 67 9.54 18.65 -5.68
N PHE A 68 8.29 18.18 -5.78
CA PHE A 68 7.87 16.86 -5.32
C PHE A 68 8.37 15.72 -6.24
N GLY A 69 8.39 15.97 -7.56
CA GLY A 69 8.91 15.02 -8.55
C GLY A 69 10.40 14.67 -8.36
N PRO A 70 11.30 15.67 -8.22
CA PRO A 70 12.70 15.43 -7.87
C PRO A 70 12.85 14.70 -6.54
N LEU A 71 12.07 15.06 -5.52
CA LEU A 71 12.14 14.43 -4.20
C LEU A 71 11.78 12.94 -4.26
N MET A 72 10.71 12.56 -4.97
CA MET A 72 10.40 11.15 -5.20
C MET A 72 11.49 10.41 -5.98
N ARG A 73 12.09 11.07 -6.98
CA ARG A 73 13.16 10.49 -7.79
C ARG A 73 14.44 10.24 -6.97
N TYR A 74 14.85 11.22 -6.17
CA TYR A 74 16.00 11.07 -5.27
C TYR A 74 15.70 10.13 -4.10
N GLY A 75 14.47 10.12 -3.57
CA GLY A 75 14.02 9.16 -2.57
C GLY A 75 14.06 7.72 -3.08
N GLY A 76 13.59 7.48 -4.31
CA GLY A 76 13.68 6.16 -4.96
C GLY A 76 15.13 5.74 -5.27
N ALA A 77 15.97 6.68 -5.68
CA ALA A 77 17.41 6.41 -5.87
C ALA A 77 18.11 6.09 -4.54
N ALA A 78 17.80 6.81 -3.46
CA ALA A 78 18.31 6.52 -2.13
C ALA A 78 17.83 5.15 -1.62
N PHE A 79 16.57 4.78 -1.89
CA PHE A 79 16.03 3.46 -1.56
C PHE A 79 16.78 2.32 -2.27
N LEU A 80 17.16 2.50 -3.54
CA LEU A 80 17.93 1.49 -4.29
C LEU A 80 19.39 1.39 -3.83
N LEU A 81 19.93 2.45 -3.25
CA LEU A 81 21.32 2.51 -2.77
C LEU A 81 21.49 2.03 -1.32
N CYS A 82 20.42 2.01 -0.52
CA CYS A 82 20.36 1.44 0.83
C CYS A 82 20.01 -0.05 0.79
#